data_AF-A0A7C5XDQ2-F1
#
_entry.id   AF-A0A7C5XDQ2-F1
#
_cell.length_a   1.000
_cell.length_b   1.000
_cell.length_c   1.000
_cell.angle_alpha   90.00
_cell.angle_beta   90.00
_cell.angle_gamma   90.00
#
_symmetry.space_group_name_H-M   'P 1'
#
loop_
_entity.id
_entity.type
_entity.pdbx_description
1 polymer ?
#
loop_
_entity_poly.entity_id
_entity_poly.type
_entity_poly.pdbx_seq_one_letter_code
_entity_poly.pdbx_strand_id
1 'polypeptide(L)'
;MRLTGTPCHITRTMHPRVQATVRLLRGHEDSVRRVIELGIGDGSILSEVINALNINAEAYGVDINEESLEVARSRGIKVTRM
;
A
#
# COMPACT_ATOMS: atom_id res chain seq x y z
N MET A 1 43.28 -1.80 3.04
CA MET A 1 42.29 -0.70 3.11
C MET A 1 40.93 -1.30 3.41
N ARG A 2 40.29 -0.95 4.53
CA ARG A 2 38.91 -1.35 4.85
C ARG A 2 37.97 -0.23 4.38
N LEU A 3 37.07 -0.53 3.45
CA LEU A 3 35.96 0.36 3.10
C LEU A 3 34.82 0.09 4.07
N THR A 4 34.77 0.84 5.17
CA THR A 4 33.59 0.86 6.05
C THR A 4 32.54 1.76 5.42
N GLY A 5 31.72 1.19 4.54
CA GLY A 5 30.52 1.85 4.03
C GLY A 5 29.50 1.96 5.14
N THR A 6 29.27 3.17 5.65
CA THR A 6 28.15 3.49 6.53
C THR A 6 26.84 3.13 5.82
N PRO A 7 25.89 2.42 6.44
CA PRO A 7 24.60 2.19 5.80
C PRO A 7 23.90 3.54 5.69
N CYS A 8 23.71 3.99 4.45
CA CYS A 8 22.87 5.11 4.10
C CYS A 8 21.43 4.78 4.50
N HIS A 9 21.06 5.08 5.74
CA HIS A 9 19.68 4.99 6.20
C HIS A 9 18.92 6.19 5.63
N ILE A 10 18.55 6.11 4.35
CA ILE A 10 17.48 6.96 3.82
C ILE A 10 16.22 6.52 4.55
N THR A 11 15.87 7.18 5.65
CA THR A 11 14.56 7.03 6.26
C THR A 11 13.56 7.64 5.29
N ARG A 12 13.05 6.82 4.37
CA ARG A 12 12.00 7.22 3.45
C ARG A 12 10.83 7.70 4.30
N THR A 13 10.54 8.99 4.23
CA THR A 13 9.44 9.60 4.98
C THR A 13 8.16 9.01 4.43
N MET A 14 7.44 8.29 5.29
CA MET A 14 6.16 7.67 4.96
C MET A 14 5.17 8.74 4.49
N HIS A 15 4.41 8.45 3.44
CA HIS A 15 3.42 9.40 2.94
C HIS A 15 2.40 9.72 4.06
N PRO A 16 2.03 11.00 4.32
CA PRO A 16 1.14 11.36 5.43
C PRO A 16 -0.19 10.59 5.44
N ARG A 17 -0.79 10.37 4.26
CA ARG A 17 -1.98 9.50 4.10
C ARG A 17 -1.75 8.07 4.59
N VAL A 18 -0.62 7.45 4.27
CA VAL A 18 -0.27 6.10 4.77
C VAL A 18 -0.18 6.12 6.28
N GLN A 19 0.54 7.10 6.85
CA GLN A 19 0.67 7.22 8.30
C GLN A 19 -0.69 7.39 9.00
N ALA A 20 -1.58 8.21 8.44
CA ALA A 20 -2.91 8.41 8.99
C ALA A 20 -3.75 7.12 8.95
N THR A 21 -3.76 6.43 7.81
CA THR A 21 -4.51 5.16 7.65
C THR A 21 -3.95 4.06 8.55
N VAL A 22 -2.63 3.94 8.66
CA VAL A 22 -1.97 2.99 9.58
C VAL A 22 -2.40 3.25 11.02
N ARG A 23 -2.41 4.52 11.45
CA ARG A 23 -2.89 4.87 12.81
C ARG A 23 -4.35 4.53 13.02
N LEU A 24 -5.19 4.73 12.01
CA LEU A 24 -6.62 4.45 12.08
C LEU A 24 -6.92 2.95 12.17
N LEU A 25 -6.19 2.13 11.42
CA LEU A 25 -6.45 0.68 11.31
C LEU A 25 -5.65 -0.17 12.32
N ARG A 26 -4.78 0.46 13.11
CA ARG A 26 -3.92 -0.25 14.06
C ARG A 26 -4.74 -1.03 15.09
N GLY A 27 -4.39 -2.29 15.32
CA GLY A 27 -5.09 -3.19 16.23
C GLY A 27 -6.25 -3.97 15.60
N HIS A 28 -6.52 -3.78 14.30
CA HIS A 28 -7.54 -4.51 13.55
C HIS A 28 -6.96 -5.50 12.54
N GLU A 29 -5.64 -5.58 12.41
CA GLU A 29 -4.92 -6.21 11.30
C GLU A 29 -5.30 -7.68 11.12
N ASP A 30 -5.36 -8.44 12.22
CA ASP A 30 -5.63 -9.89 12.22
C ASP A 30 -7.08 -10.24 11.80
N SER A 31 -8.00 -9.29 11.86
CA SER A 31 -9.41 -9.50 11.53
C SER A 31 -9.75 -9.18 10.08
N VAL A 32 -8.86 -8.46 9.37
CA VAL A 32 -9.11 -8.00 8.01
C VAL A 32 -8.85 -9.13 7.03
N ARG A 33 -9.91 -9.59 6.36
CA ARG A 33 -9.80 -10.61 5.29
C ARG A 33 -9.86 -10.01 3.89
N ARG A 34 -10.47 -8.84 3.74
CA ARG A 34 -10.60 -8.13 2.45
C ARG A 34 -10.48 -6.63 2.68
N VAL A 35 -9.83 -5.95 1.74
CA VAL A 35 -9.76 -4.49 1.69
C VAL A 35 -10.29 -4.03 0.34
N ILE A 36 -11.13 -3.01 0.35
CA ILE A 36 -11.69 -2.40 -0.86
C ILE A 36 -11.30 -0.92 -0.84
N GLU A 37 -10.69 -0.43 -1.91
CA GLU A 37 -10.37 0.99 -2.09
C GLU A 37 -11.06 1.57 -3.33
N LEU A 38 -11.68 2.73 -3.13
CA LEU A 38 -12.37 3.51 -4.15
C LEU A 38 -11.50 4.68 -4.57
N GLY A 39 -11.28 4.87 -5.86
CA GLY A 39 -10.30 5.83 -6.37
C GLY A 39 -8.87 5.37 -6.06
N ILE A 40 -8.58 4.10 -6.36
CA ILE A 40 -7.34 3.45 -5.94
C ILE A 40 -6.08 3.98 -6.65
N GLY A 41 -6.24 4.68 -7.79
CA GLY A 41 -5.13 5.11 -8.63
C GLY A 41 -4.21 3.94 -8.96
N ASP A 42 -2.91 4.12 -8.75
CA ASP A 42 -1.88 3.11 -9.01
C ASP A 42 -1.72 2.07 -7.89
N GLY A 43 -2.51 2.19 -6.81
CA GLY A 43 -2.46 1.30 -5.64
C GLY A 43 -1.24 1.47 -4.74
N SER A 44 -0.42 2.51 -4.92
CA SER A 44 0.80 2.73 -4.10
C SER A 44 0.49 2.94 -2.62
N ILE A 45 -0.49 3.80 -2.29
CA ILE A 45 -0.89 4.09 -0.91
C ILE A 45 -1.46 2.84 -0.24
N LEU A 46 -2.36 2.12 -0.91
CA LEU A 46 -2.94 0.88 -0.38
C LEU A 46 -1.86 -0.14 -0.04
N SER A 47 -0.94 -0.33 -0.98
CA SER A 47 0.15 -1.31 -0.86
C SER A 47 1.06 -0.97 0.31
N GLU A 48 1.38 0.31 0.50
CA GLU A 48 2.19 0.76 1.64
C GLU A 48 1.47 0.56 2.98
N VAL A 49 0.15 0.79 3.03
CA VAL A 49 -0.67 0.53 4.23
C VAL A 49 -0.72 -0.95 4.57
N ILE A 50 -1.02 -1.82 3.59
CA ILE A 50 -1.09 -3.27 3.77
C ILE A 50 0.25 -3.80 4.28
N ASN A 51 1.36 -3.36 3.68
CA ASN A 51 2.71 -3.74 4.10
C ASN A 51 3.05 -3.24 5.50
N ALA A 52 2.71 -1.98 5.83
CA ALA A 52 3.01 -1.39 7.13
C ALA A 52 2.26 -2.05 8.30
N LEU A 53 1.06 -2.57 8.04
CA LEU A 53 0.22 -3.27 9.00
C LEU A 53 0.37 -4.80 8.95
N ASN A 54 1.18 -5.32 8.01
CA ASN A 54 1.30 -6.76 7.76
C ASN A 54 -0.06 -7.45 7.56
N ILE A 55 -0.97 -6.79 6.83
CA ILE A 55 -2.33 -7.29 6.58
C ILE A 55 -2.26 -8.44 5.58
N ASN A 56 -2.75 -9.61 5.97
CA ASN A 56 -2.91 -10.76 5.10
C ASN A 56 -4.35 -10.84 4.55
N ALA A 57 -4.70 -9.91 3.67
CA ALA A 57 -6.04 -9.77 3.11
C ALA A 57 -6.04 -9.74 1.58
N GLU A 58 -7.17 -10.11 0.98
CA GLU A 58 -7.40 -9.86 -0.44
C GLU A 58 -7.66 -8.36 -0.68
N ALA A 59 -6.89 -7.74 -1.58
CA ALA A 59 -7.07 -6.34 -1.94
C ALA A 59 -7.90 -6.19 -3.23
N TYR A 60 -8.88 -5.29 -3.18
CA TYR A 60 -9.74 -4.92 -4.29
C TYR A 60 -9.67 -3.42 -4.55
N GLY A 61 -9.64 -3.02 -5.82
CA GLY A 61 -9.52 -1.63 -6.22
C GLY A 61 -10.51 -1.23 -7.30
N VAL A 62 -11.02 -0.01 -7.21
CA VAL A 62 -11.87 0.61 -8.24
C VAL A 62 -11.30 1.97 -8.60
N ASP A 63 -11.20 2.27 -9.89
CA ASP A 63 -10.85 3.60 -10.39
C ASP A 63 -11.56 3.88 -11.73
N ILE A 64 -11.71 5.16 -12.05
CA ILE A 64 -12.21 5.63 -13.35
C ILE A 64 -11.10 5.68 -14.40
N ASN A 65 -9.83 5.81 -13.97
CA ASN A 65 -8.68 5.90 -14.84
C ASN A 65 -8.06 4.51 -15.11
N GLU A 66 -8.28 3.99 -16.31
CA GLU A 66 -7.85 2.66 -16.72
C GLU A 66 -6.32 2.47 -16.73
N GLU A 67 -5.55 3.49 -17.08
CA GLU A 67 -4.08 3.43 -17.08
C GLU A 67 -3.51 3.18 -15.68
N SER A 68 -4.15 3.76 -14.66
CA SER A 68 -3.74 3.56 -13.26
C SER A 68 -4.03 2.13 -12.78
N LEU A 69 -5.09 1.52 -13.30
CA LEU A 69 -5.50 0.16 -12.93
C LEU A 69 -4.50 -0.90 -13.40
N GLU A 70 -3.78 -0.69 -14.50
CA GLU A 70 -2.72 -1.60 -14.94
C GLU A 70 -1.58 -1.68 -13.91
N VAL A 71 -1.18 -0.53 -13.37
CA VAL A 71 -0.15 -0.46 -12.34
C VAL A 71 -0.65 -1.12 -11.06
N ALA A 72 -1.89 -0.85 -10.64
CA ALA A 72 -2.48 -1.48 -9.46
C ALA A 72 -2.55 -3.01 -9.57
N ARG A 73 -2.87 -3.58 -10.75
CA ARG A 73 -2.84 -5.04 -11.00
C ARG A 73 -1.45 -5.62 -10.79
N SER A 74 -0.39 -4.94 -11.24
CA SER A 74 0.98 -5.41 -11.07
C SER A 74 1.41 -5.53 -9.59
N ARG A 75 0.69 -4.86 -8.68
CA ARG A 75 0.87 -4.93 -7.23
C ARG A 75 0.06 -6.05 -6.57
N GLY A 76 -0.63 -6.90 -7.35
CA GLY A 76 -1.45 -8.00 -6.85
C GLY A 76 -2.87 -7.59 -6.41
N ILE A 77 -3.31 -6.38 -6.77
CA ILE A 77 -4.64 -5.87 -6.42
C ILE A 77 -5.64 -6.32 -7.49
N LYS A 78 -6.78 -6.88 -7.06
CA LYS A 78 -7.88 -7.25 -7.95
C LYS A 78 -8.67 -5.99 -8.31
N VAL A 79 -8.58 -5.53 -9.55
CA VAL A 79 -9.21 -4.26 -9.94
C VAL A 79 -10.42 -4.43 -10.86
N THR A 80 -11.36 -3.50 -10.74
CA THR A 80 -12.44 -3.30 -11.71
C THR A 80 -12.54 -1.83 -12.10
N ARG A 81 -13.00 -1.57 -13.32
CA ARG A 81 -13.35 -0.21 -13.78
C ARG A 81 -14.74 0.17 -13.26
N MET A 82 -14.92 1.46 -12.94
CA MET A 82 -16.22 2.06 -12.61
C MET A 82 -16.91 2.66 -13.83
#